data_AF-A0A0N8WJK1-F1
#
_entry.id   AF-A0A0N8WJK1-F1
#
_cell.length_a   1.000
_cell.length_b   1.000
_cell.length_c   1.000
_cell.angle_alpha   90.00
_cell.angle_beta   90.00
_cell.angle_gamma   90.00
#
_symmetry.space_group_name_H-M   'P 1'
#
loop_
_entity.id
_entity.type
_entity.pdbx_description
1 polymer ?
#
loop_
_entity_poly.entity_id
_entity_poly.type
_entity_poly.pdbx_seq_one_letter_code
_entity_poly.pdbx_strand_id
1 'polypeptide(L)'
;MASLEVKDKRVEVVMSGLERLGALRGDVSVSLDEILDVRPAPEPFTELCGWRLPGTGIPRVIALGTWRSRDGKAFAAVYRGRPAVVVEVRPGGEFRRLIIGADDADDAEGTVSRLRAAVLAR
;
A
#
# COMPACT_ATOMS: atom_id res chain seq x y z
N MET A 1 7.84 -7.61 7.02
CA MET A 1 7.28 -7.42 5.66
C MET A 1 6.91 -5.95 5.54
N ALA A 2 6.45 -5.46 4.38
CA ALA A 2 5.96 -4.09 4.29
C ALA A 2 4.75 -3.90 5.22
N SER A 3 4.77 -2.89 6.07
CA SER A 3 3.68 -2.55 7.00
C SER A 3 3.25 -1.09 6.83
N LEU A 4 2.07 -0.77 7.37
CA LEU A 4 1.54 0.59 7.40
C LEU A 4 1.64 1.14 8.83
N GLU A 5 2.38 2.23 9.00
CA GLU A 5 2.52 2.92 10.28
C GLU A 5 1.96 4.34 10.19
N VAL A 6 1.32 4.80 11.27
CA VAL A 6 0.86 6.18 11.39
C VAL A 6 1.89 6.97 12.19
N LYS A 7 2.47 8.00 11.58
CA LYS A 7 3.46 8.86 12.20
C LYS A 7 3.30 10.30 11.71
N ASP A 8 3.36 11.27 12.62
CA ASP A 8 3.32 12.71 12.29
C ASP A 8 2.17 13.11 11.35
N LYS A 9 0.96 12.57 11.60
CA LYS A 9 -0.24 12.73 10.74
C LYS A 9 -0.09 12.19 9.31
N ARG A 10 0.81 11.25 9.08
CA ARG A 10 1.02 10.56 7.80
C ARG A 10 0.91 9.06 7.99
N VAL A 11 0.53 8.38 6.92
CA VAL A 11 0.63 6.93 6.80
C VAL A 11 1.89 6.62 6.00
N GLU A 12 2.84 5.95 6.64
CA GLU A 12 4.12 5.54 6.08
C GLU A 12 4.10 4.05 5.76
N VAL A 13 4.63 3.69 4.59
CA VAL A 13 4.89 2.30 4.21
C VAL A 13 6.29 1.95 4.69
N VAL A 14 6.37 1.21 5.79
CA VAL A 14 7.64 0.74 6.33
C VAL A 14 8.01 -0.55 5.60
N MET A 15 9.08 -0.49 4.79
CA MET A 15 9.58 -1.62 4.01
C MET A 15 10.87 -2.17 4.61
N SER A 16 11.05 -3.50 4.55
CA SER A 16 12.35 -4.13 4.84
C SER A 16 13.39 -3.80 3.77
N GLY A 17 14.68 -4.01 4.08
CA GLY A 17 15.78 -3.71 3.15
C GLY A 17 15.69 -4.46 1.81
N LEU A 18 15.24 -5.72 1.82
CA LEU A 18 14.99 -6.50 0.61
C LEU A 18 13.83 -5.95 -0.22
N GLU A 19 12.80 -5.41 0.45
CA GLU A 19 11.66 -4.79 -0.21
C GLU A 19 12.04 -3.43 -0.82
N ARG A 20 12.87 -2.63 -0.16
CA ARG A 20 13.39 -1.39 -0.75
C ARG A 20 14.20 -1.68 -2.01
N LEU A 21 15.07 -2.68 -1.96
CA LEU A 21 15.83 -3.15 -3.13
C LEU A 21 14.90 -3.67 -4.22
N GLY A 22 13.87 -4.45 -3.85
CA GLY A 22 12.94 -5.03 -4.80
C GLY A 22 11.98 -4.01 -5.44
N ALA A 23 11.54 -3.00 -4.70
CA ALA A 23 10.68 -1.92 -5.15
C ALA A 23 11.43 -0.86 -5.98
N LEU A 24 12.77 -0.87 -5.92
CA LEU A 24 13.65 0.14 -6.53
C LEU A 24 13.30 1.57 -6.12
N ARG A 25 12.87 1.76 -4.86
CA ARG A 25 12.43 3.04 -4.32
C ARG A 25 12.65 3.13 -2.82
N GLY A 26 12.84 4.36 -2.33
CA GLY A 26 12.86 4.70 -0.90
C GLY A 26 11.47 4.78 -0.27
N ASP A 27 11.32 5.63 0.72
CA ASP A 27 10.13 5.70 1.58
C ASP A 27 8.88 6.17 0.82
N VAL A 28 7.74 5.55 1.11
CA VAL A 28 6.43 5.90 0.55
C VAL A 28 5.54 6.34 1.70
N SER A 29 5.01 7.57 1.65
CA SER A 29 4.09 8.07 2.66
C SER A 29 3.02 8.98 2.06
N VAL A 30 1.86 9.00 2.70
CA VAL A 30 0.71 9.83 2.32
C VAL A 30 0.17 10.57 3.53
N SER A 31 -0.32 11.80 3.38
CA SER A 31 -0.90 12.52 4.52
C SER A 31 -2.22 11.88 4.92
N LEU A 32 -2.52 11.83 6.23
CA LEU A 32 -3.84 11.43 6.70
C LEU A 32 -4.93 12.29 6.05
N ASP A 33 -4.70 13.58 5.81
CA ASP A 33 -5.66 14.51 5.16
C ASP A 33 -5.98 14.17 3.69
N GLU A 34 -5.08 13.45 3.04
CA GLU A 34 -5.24 13.03 1.65
C GLU A 34 -5.96 11.67 1.55
N ILE A 35 -6.08 10.93 2.65
CA ILE A 35 -6.76 9.63 2.65
C ILE A 35 -8.27 9.83 2.52
N LEU A 36 -8.82 9.16 1.51
CA LEU A 36 -10.24 9.12 1.18
C LEU A 36 -10.93 7.92 1.82
N ASP A 37 -10.33 6.75 1.70
CA ASP A 37 -10.85 5.50 2.26
C ASP A 37 -9.71 4.54 2.60
N VAL A 38 -9.99 3.61 3.52
CA VAL A 38 -9.11 2.51 3.87
C VAL A 38 -9.96 1.26 3.96
N ARG A 39 -9.59 0.18 3.25
CA ARG A 39 -10.36 -1.06 3.21
C ARG A 39 -9.47 -2.30 3.13
N PRO A 40 -9.94 -3.45 3.65
CA PRO A 40 -9.27 -4.72 3.42
C PRO A 40 -9.48 -5.17 1.97
N ALA A 41 -8.51 -5.91 1.44
CA ALA A 41 -8.54 -6.55 0.15
C ALA A 41 -8.14 -8.02 0.32
N PRO A 42 -9.09 -8.96 0.40
CA PRO A 42 -8.79 -10.39 0.56
C PRO A 42 -8.04 -10.95 -0.65
N GLU A 43 -8.28 -10.39 -1.84
CA GLU A 43 -7.64 -10.78 -3.09
C GLU A 43 -6.80 -9.60 -3.63
N PRO A 44 -5.58 -9.36 -3.13
CA PRO A 44 -4.81 -8.15 -3.45
C PRO A 44 -4.44 -8.00 -4.93
N PHE A 45 -4.31 -9.11 -5.66
CA PHE A 45 -3.91 -9.07 -7.07
C PHE A 45 -4.99 -8.49 -7.98
N THR A 46 -6.26 -8.51 -7.57
CA THR A 46 -7.36 -7.89 -8.34
C THR A 46 -7.35 -6.37 -8.22
N GLU A 47 -6.70 -5.83 -7.20
CA GLU A 47 -6.56 -4.38 -6.96
C GLU A 47 -5.47 -3.74 -7.84
N LEU A 48 -4.57 -4.57 -8.38
CA LEU A 48 -3.46 -4.12 -9.21
C LEU A 48 -3.98 -3.74 -10.60
N CYS A 49 -3.95 -2.45 -10.92
CA CYS A 49 -4.36 -1.93 -12.22
C CYS A 49 -3.21 -1.24 -12.97
N GLY A 50 -3.19 -1.38 -14.29
CA GLY A 50 -2.32 -0.62 -15.20
C GLY A 50 -0.99 -1.29 -15.52
N TRP A 51 -0.06 -0.50 -16.05
CA TRP A 51 1.28 -0.95 -16.40
C TRP A 51 2.21 -0.96 -15.19
N ARG A 52 2.83 -2.11 -14.96
CA ARG A 52 3.88 -2.26 -13.96
C ARG A 52 5.13 -1.51 -14.40
N LEU A 53 5.60 -0.56 -13.59
CA LEU A 53 6.92 0.04 -13.77
C LEU A 53 8.01 -0.97 -13.36
N PRO A 54 9.27 -0.83 -13.83
CA PRO A 54 10.35 -1.73 -13.46
C PRO A 54 10.46 -1.88 -11.93
N GLY A 55 10.63 -3.13 -11.49
CA GLY A 55 10.64 -3.54 -10.09
C GLY A 55 10.61 -5.07 -9.98
N THR A 56 10.65 -5.59 -8.76
CA THR A 56 10.62 -7.03 -8.49
C THR A 56 9.18 -7.51 -8.43
N GLY A 57 8.78 -8.30 -9.43
CA GLY A 57 7.44 -8.85 -9.48
C GLY A 57 7.46 -10.15 -10.24
N ILE A 58 7.20 -11.25 -9.53
CA ILE A 58 6.90 -12.53 -10.15
C ILE A 58 5.37 -12.57 -10.23
N PRO A 59 4.79 -12.59 -11.45
CA PRO A 59 3.35 -12.61 -11.62
C PRO A 59 2.69 -13.66 -10.72
N ARG A 60 1.65 -13.26 -9.98
CA ARG A 60 0.88 -14.10 -9.04
C ARG A 60 1.62 -14.60 -7.80
N VAL A 61 2.89 -14.23 -7.59
CA VAL A 61 3.67 -14.62 -6.40
C VAL A 61 3.96 -13.42 -5.52
N ILE A 62 4.50 -12.36 -6.13
CA ILE A 62 4.84 -11.10 -5.46
C ILE A 62 4.64 -9.94 -6.43
N ALA A 63 4.00 -8.88 -5.97
CA ALA A 63 3.93 -7.62 -6.69
C ALA A 63 4.45 -6.51 -5.78
N LEU A 64 5.69 -6.10 -6.06
CA LEU A 64 6.38 -5.08 -5.32
C LEU A 64 6.83 -3.96 -6.27
N GLY A 65 6.37 -2.75 -6.00
CA GLY A 65 6.74 -1.55 -6.74
C GLY A 65 5.54 -0.73 -7.22
N THR A 66 5.80 0.15 -8.19
CA THR A 66 4.82 1.13 -8.66
C THR A 66 4.06 0.63 -9.89
N TRP A 67 2.74 0.72 -9.83
CA TRP A 67 1.81 0.46 -10.93
C TRP A 67 1.29 1.79 -11.46
N ARG A 68 1.35 1.99 -12.78
CA ARG A 68 0.87 3.21 -13.42
C ARG A 68 -0.40 2.91 -14.21
N SER A 69 -1.49 3.56 -13.84
CA SER A 69 -2.77 3.51 -14.55
C SER A 69 -3.11 4.89 -15.14
N ARG A 70 -4.19 4.95 -15.92
CA ARG A 70 -4.76 6.22 -16.39
C ARG A 70 -5.20 7.12 -15.22
N ASP A 71 -5.58 6.49 -14.11
CA ASP A 71 -5.99 7.15 -12.87
C ASP A 71 -4.80 7.46 -11.95
N GLY A 72 -3.57 7.41 -12.45
CA GLY A 72 -2.38 7.71 -11.65
C GLY A 72 -1.69 6.46 -11.11
N LYS A 73 -0.78 6.68 -10.15
CA LYS A 73 0.12 5.63 -9.66
C LYS A 73 -0.47 4.93 -8.44
N ALA A 74 -0.29 3.62 -8.36
CA ALA A 74 -0.50 2.84 -7.16
C ALA A 74 0.85 2.28 -6.70
N PHE A 75 1.11 2.31 -5.41
CA PHE A 75 2.22 1.54 -4.83
C PHE A 75 1.67 0.21 -4.32
N ALA A 76 2.30 -0.89 -4.71
CA ALA A 76 1.92 -2.22 -4.25
C ALA A 76 3.10 -2.92 -3.60
N ALA A 77 2.84 -3.54 -2.45
CA ALA A 77 3.72 -4.48 -1.78
C ALA A 77 2.87 -5.67 -1.31
N VAL A 78 2.52 -6.55 -2.24
CA VAL A 78 1.58 -7.66 -1.98
C VAL A 78 2.21 -9.02 -2.30
N TYR A 79 1.81 -10.01 -1.51
CA TYR A 79 2.33 -11.37 -1.55
C TYR A 79 1.18 -12.36 -1.75
N ARG A 80 1.45 -13.48 -2.43
CA ARG A 80 0.45 -14.53 -2.67
C ARG A 80 -0.07 -15.14 -1.37
N GLY A 81 -1.38 -15.35 -1.31
CA GLY A 81 -2.04 -16.09 -0.22
C GLY A 81 -2.27 -15.26 1.04
N ARG A 82 -2.10 -13.93 0.97
CA ARG A 82 -2.34 -13.01 2.08
C ARG A 82 -3.28 -11.89 1.66
N PRO A 83 -4.17 -11.43 2.55
CA PRO A 83 -4.95 -10.23 2.31
C PRO A 83 -4.04 -9.00 2.33
N ALA A 84 -4.51 -7.90 1.77
CA ALA A 84 -3.85 -6.59 1.82
C ALA A 84 -4.79 -5.52 2.38
N VAL A 85 -4.23 -4.36 2.65
CA VAL A 85 -4.95 -3.13 2.95
C VAL A 85 -4.79 -2.20 1.76
N VAL A 86 -5.92 -1.68 1.29
CA VAL A 86 -5.97 -0.64 0.26
C VAL A 86 -6.24 0.69 0.94
N VAL A 87 -5.35 1.64 0.72
CA VAL A 87 -5.52 3.05 1.12
C VAL A 87 -5.80 3.85 -0.14
N GLU A 88 -6.98 4.45 -0.24
CA GLU A 88 -7.36 5.35 -1.32
C GLU A 88 -6.98 6.77 -0.97
N VAL A 89 -6.31 7.45 -1.89
CA VAL A 89 -5.69 8.75 -1.67
C VAL A 89 -6.22 9.75 -2.70
N ARG A 90 -6.38 11.00 -2.27
CA ARG A 90 -6.85 12.09 -3.12
C ARG A 90 -5.99 12.24 -4.38
N PRO A 91 -6.60 12.59 -5.52
CA PRO A 91 -5.87 12.92 -6.74
C PRO A 91 -4.97 14.15 -6.52
N GLY A 92 -3.81 14.18 -7.19
CA GLY A 92 -2.86 15.31 -7.15
C GLY A 92 -1.57 14.99 -6.40
N GLY A 93 -1.56 13.96 -5.55
CA GLY A 93 -0.37 13.42 -4.90
C GLY A 93 0.41 12.44 -5.80
N GLU A 94 1.51 11.90 -5.26
CA GLU A 94 2.33 10.93 -6.00
C GLU A 94 1.57 9.61 -6.26
N PHE A 95 0.80 9.14 -5.28
CA PHE A 95 0.04 7.90 -5.36
C PHE A 95 -1.45 8.18 -5.19
N ARG A 96 -2.28 7.51 -6.00
CA ARG A 96 -3.72 7.44 -5.83
C ARG A 96 -4.14 6.28 -4.93
N ARG A 97 -3.31 5.24 -4.83
CA ARG A 97 -3.56 4.05 -4.00
C ARG A 97 -2.28 3.49 -3.41
N LEU A 98 -2.36 3.02 -2.17
CA LEU A 98 -1.37 2.13 -1.56
C LEU A 98 -2.03 0.77 -1.33
N ILE A 99 -1.37 -0.30 -1.75
CA ILE A 99 -1.86 -1.69 -1.62
C ILE A 99 -0.78 -2.48 -0.90
N ILE A 100 -0.92 -2.65 0.41
CA ILE A 100 0.11 -3.24 1.27
C ILE A 100 -0.40 -4.54 1.88
N GLY A 101 0.32 -5.64 1.67
CA GLY A 101 -0.01 -6.93 2.27
C GLY A 101 -0.03 -6.85 3.80
N ALA A 102 -1.02 -7.49 4.42
CA ALA A 102 -1.06 -7.61 5.87
C ALA A 102 0.09 -8.49 6.38
N ASP A 103 0.71 -8.10 7.49
CA ASP A 103 1.76 -8.86 8.17
C ASP A 103 1.17 -9.80 9.23
N ASP A 104 1.93 -10.82 9.64
CA ASP A 104 1.48 -11.79 10.64
C ASP A 104 1.23 -11.14 12.01
N ALA A 105 1.78 -9.95 12.26
CA ALA A 105 1.58 -9.17 13.48
C ALA A 105 0.19 -8.50 13.56
N ASP A 106 -0.47 -8.28 12.42
CA ASP A 106 -1.74 -7.55 12.33
C ASP A 106 -2.48 -7.97 11.07
N ASP A 107 -3.66 -8.57 11.24
CA ASP A 107 -4.48 -8.89 10.07
C ASP A 107 -4.93 -7.61 9.32
N ALA A 108 -5.47 -7.80 8.12
CA ALA A 108 -5.89 -6.69 7.29
C ALA A 108 -6.99 -5.84 7.97
N GLU A 109 -7.88 -6.45 8.75
CA GLU A 109 -9.00 -5.78 9.41
C GLU A 109 -8.55 -4.93 10.61
N GLY A 110 -7.61 -5.44 11.42
CA GLY A 110 -6.98 -4.73 12.52
C GLY A 110 -6.20 -3.53 12.02
N THR A 111 -5.46 -3.70 10.92
CA THR A 111 -4.75 -2.59 10.27
C THR A 111 -5.72 -1.53 9.73
N VAL A 112 -6.79 -1.94 9.04
CA VAL A 112 -7.81 -1.01 8.54
C VAL A 112 -8.47 -0.25 9.68
N SER A 113 -8.84 -0.93 10.76
CA SER A 113 -9.50 -0.32 11.93
C SER A 113 -8.62 0.76 12.55
N ARG A 114 -7.33 0.49 12.73
CA ARG A 114 -6.35 1.46 13.24
C ARG A 114 -6.19 2.68 12.33
N LEU A 115 -6.06 2.45 11.02
CA LEU A 115 -5.90 3.53 10.06
C LEU A 115 -7.16 4.39 9.96
N ARG A 116 -8.35 3.78 9.97
CA ARG A 116 -9.62 4.51 10.01
C ARG A 116 -9.75 5.36 11.26
N ALA A 117 -9.39 4.82 12.42
CA ALA A 117 -9.37 5.60 13.67
C ALA A 117 -8.43 6.81 13.57
N ALA A 118 -7.22 6.63 13.01
CA ALA A 118 -6.29 7.74 12.78
C ALA A 118 -6.83 8.78 11.79
N VAL A 119 -7.49 8.35 10.72
CA VAL A 119 -8.13 9.23 9.72
C VAL A 119 -9.30 10.01 10.31
N LEU A 120 -10.02 9.43 11.28
CA LEU A 120 -11.11 10.13 11.99
C LEU A 120 -10.59 11.11 13.05
N ALA A 121 -9.39 10.86 13.59
CA ALA A 121 -8.77 11.69 14.62
C ALA A 121 -7.87 12.83 14.07
N ARG A 122 -7.80 13.01 12.74
CA ARG A 122 -6.87 13.93 12.06
C ARG A 122 -7.21 15.41 12.25
#